data_AF-A0A3N5TDI8-F1
#
_entry.id   AF-A0A3N5TDI8-F1
#
_cell.length_a   1.000
_cell.length_b   1.000
_cell.length_c   1.000
_cell.angle_alpha   90.00
_cell.angle_beta   90.00
_cell.angle_gamma   90.00
#
_symmetry.space_group_name_H-M   'P 1'
#
loop_
_entity.id
_entity.type
_entity.pdbx_description
1 polymer ?
#
loop_
_entity_poly.entity_id
_entity_poly.type
_entity_poly.pdbx_seq_one_letter_code
_entity_poly.pdbx_strand_id
1 'polypeptide(L)' 'MRTNIVLDDNLVKEAFSYAKNIHTKRELIETALKEFVRNRKIRNIGDLKGMILFADGYDHKKMRLGE' A
#
# COMPACT_ATOMS: atom_id res chain seq x y z
N MET A 1 1.80 -21.91 1.93
CA MET A 1 3.11 -22.54 2.20
C MET A 1 3.33 -22.56 3.71
N ARG A 2 3.76 -23.68 4.30
CA ARG A 2 4.15 -23.73 5.72
C ARG A 2 5.63 -23.38 5.79
N THR A 3 5.97 -22.35 6.55
CA THR A 3 7.35 -21.85 6.69
C THR A 3 7.63 -21.68 8.17
N ASN A 4 8.78 -22.16 8.63
CA ASN A 4 9.23 -21.90 10.00
C ASN A 4 10.07 -20.62 9.98
N ILE A 5 9.65 -19.61 10.74
CA ILE A 5 10.26 -18.28 10.76
C ILE A 5 10.39 -17.83 12.21
N VAL A 6 11.54 -17.27 12.55
CA VAL A 6 11.78 -16.64 13.85
C VAL A 6 11.22 -15.22 13.78
N LEU A 7 10.33 -14.89 14.70
CA LEU A 7 9.69 -13.58 14.82
C LEU A 7 10.08 -12.97 16.16
N ASP A 8 10.26 -11.66 16.18
CA ASP A 8 10.47 -10.92 17.42
C ASP A 8 9.14 -10.77 18.17
N ASP A 9 9.09 -11.27 19.41
CA ASP A 9 7.88 -11.23 20.24
C ASP A 9 7.45 -9.80 20.59
N ASN A 10 8.38 -8.84 20.69
CA ASN A 10 8.04 -7.45 20.95
C ASN A 10 7.36 -6.83 19.73
N LEU A 11 7.89 -7.07 18.53
CA LEU A 11 7.30 -6.60 17.28
C LEU A 11 5.91 -7.20 17.07
N VAL A 12 5.74 -8.49 17.38
CA VAL A 12 4.44 -9.17 17.28
C VAL A 12 3.42 -8.57 18.25
N LYS A 13 3.81 -8.32 19.51
CA LYS A 13 2.93 -7.65 20.50
C LYS A 13 2.52 -6.25 20.06
N GLU A 14 3.46 -5.48 19.55
CA GLU A 14 3.21 -4.13 19.03
C GLU A 14 2.25 -4.18 17.84
N ALA A 15 2.48 -5.08 16.88
CA ALA A 15 1.60 -5.27 15.73
C ALA A 15 0.19 -5.73 16.14
N PHE A 16 0.04 -6.58 17.17
CA PHE A 16 -1.26 -6.94 17.74
C PHE A 16 -1.95 -5.75 18.41
N SER A 17 -1.21 -4.80 18.98
CA SER A 17 -1.79 -3.57 19.54
C SER A 17 -2.44 -2.69 18.46
N TYR A 18 -1.90 -2.71 17.24
CA TYR A 18 -2.48 -1.97 16.11
C TYR A 18 -3.60 -2.75 15.40
N ALA A 19 -3.56 -4.08 15.47
CA ALA A 19 -4.50 -4.95 14.76
C ALA A 19 -5.78 -5.19 15.58
N LYS A 20 -6.81 -4.35 15.36
CA LYS A 20 -8.11 -4.48 16.06
C LYS A 20 -8.88 -5.79 15.80
N ASN A 21 -8.69 -6.43 14.64
CA ASN A 21 -9.49 -7.58 14.19
C ASN A 21 -8.65 -8.83 13.88
N ILE A 22 -7.45 -8.94 14.45
CA ILE A 22 -6.56 -10.08 14.18
C ILE A 22 -6.38 -10.89 15.46
N HIS A 23 -6.68 -12.18 15.37
CA HIS A 23 -6.61 -13.09 16.51
C HIS A 23 -5.49 -14.12 16.39
N THR A 24 -4.90 -14.26 15.20
CA THR A 24 -3.87 -15.27 14.93
C THR A 24 -2.58 -14.66 14.40
N LYS A 25 -1.43 -15.25 14.78
CA LYS A 25 -0.12 -14.86 14.22
C LYS A 25 -0.10 -15.01 12.69
N ARG A 26 -0.83 -15.98 12.14
CA ARG A 26 -0.93 -16.22 10.69
C ARG A 26 -1.59 -15.04 9.97
N GLU A 27 -2.72 -14.57 10.47
CA GLU A 27 -3.45 -13.44 9.88
C GLU A 27 -2.66 -12.14 10.03
N LEU A 28 -1.96 -11.95 11.14
CA LEU A 28 -1.08 -10.80 11.35
C LEU A 28 0.00 -10.73 10.28
N ILE A 29 0.69 -11.85 10.05
CA ILE A 29 1.75 -11.96 9.04
C ILE A 29 1.17 -11.74 7.64
N GLU A 30 0.02 -12.35 7.34
CA GLU A 30 -0.62 -12.21 6.04
C GLU A 30 -1.03 -10.76 5.75
N THR A 31 -1.58 -10.07 6.77
CA THR A 31 -1.97 -8.67 6.67
C THR A 31 -0.75 -7.77 6.51
N ALA A 32 0.30 -7.96 7.32
CA ALA A 32 1.54 -7.22 7.22
C ALA A 32 2.21 -7.38 5.85
N LEU A 33 2.22 -8.59 5.29
CA LEU A 33 2.73 -8.84 3.93
C LEU A 33 1.88 -8.14 2.86
N LYS A 34 0.55 -8.18 2.98
CA LYS A 34 -0.34 -7.45 2.07
C LYS A 34 -0.07 -5.96 2.11
N GLU A 35 0.04 -5.37 3.30
CA GLU A 35 0.36 -3.94 3.46
C GLU A 35 1.74 -3.59 2.95
N PHE A 36 2.75 -4.42 3.22
CA PHE A 36 4.11 -4.22 2.72
C PHE A 36 4.15 -4.18 1.20
N VAL A 37 3.48 -5.14 0.54
CA VAL A 37 3.33 -5.15 -0.91
C VAL A 37 2.55 -3.92 -1.37
N ARG A 38 1.45 -3.56 -0.71
CA ARG A 38 0.62 -2.41 -1.11
C ARG A 38 1.36 -1.07 -1.00
N ASN A 39 2.14 -0.89 0.06
CA ASN A 39 2.94 0.31 0.30
C ASN A 39 4.15 0.41 -0.63
N ARG A 40 4.80 -0.72 -0.93
CA ARG A 40 5.95 -0.76 -1.85
C ARG A 40 5.57 -0.88 -3.31
N LYS A 41 4.32 -1.26 -3.62
CA LYS A 41 3.80 -1.22 -4.98
C LYS A 41 3.71 0.25 -5.38
N ILE A 42 4.76 0.72 -6.05
CA ILE A 42 4.76 1.98 -6.79
C ILE A 42 3.49 1.96 -7.63
N ARG A 43 2.56 2.87 -7.34
CA ARG A 43 1.32 3.00 -8.11
C ARG A 43 1.76 3.32 -9.52
N ASN A 44 1.58 2.37 -10.43
CA ASN A 44 1.94 2.57 -11.82
C ASN A 44 1.03 3.67 -12.35
N ILE A 45 1.59 4.84 -12.62
CA ILE A 45 0.83 5.98 -13.13
C ILE A 45 0.19 5.61 -14.48
N GLY A 46 0.76 4.62 -15.18
CA GLY A 46 0.17 4.02 -16.37
C GLY A 46 -1.19 3.34 -16.14
N ASP A 47 -1.45 2.79 -14.95
CA ASP A 47 -2.74 2.15 -14.62
C ASP A 47 -3.87 3.19 -14.47
N LEU A 48 -3.52 4.46 -14.24
CA LEU A 48 -4.48 5.57 -14.18
C LEU A 48 -4.88 6.05 -15.59
N LYS A 49 -4.17 5.63 -16.65
CA LYS A 49 -4.44 6.08 -18.02
C LYS A 49 -5.83 5.60 -18.47
N GLY A 50 -6.76 6.54 -18.59
CA GLY A 50 -8.16 6.29 -18.97
C GLY A 50 -9.15 6.14 -17.82
N MET A 51 -8.68 6.17 -16.56
CA MET A 51 -9.56 6.18 -15.37
C MET A 51 -9.73 7.58 -14.75
N ILE A 52 -8.98 8.57 -15.23
CA ILE A 52 -9.06 9.96 -14.79
C ILE A 52 -9.66 10.83 -15.89
N LEU A 53 -10.70 11.59 -15.53
CA LEU A 53 -11.17 12.72 -16.31
C LEU A 53 -10.31 13.93 -15.95
N PHE A 54 -9.71 14.56 -16.96
CA PHE A 54 -9.04 15.84 -16.75
C PHE A 54 -10.10 16.92 -16.49
N ALA A 55 -9.78 17.88 -15.63
CA ALA A 55 -10.66 19.03 -15.40
C ALA A 55 -10.88 19.80 -16.72
N ASP A 56 -12.07 20.37 -16.88
CA ASP A 56 -12.37 21.19 -18.05
C ASP A 56 -11.39 22.37 -18.13
N GLY A 57 -10.72 22.49 -19.28
CA GLY A 57 -9.67 23.50 -19.50
C GLY A 57 -8.26 23.09 -19.05
N TYR A 58 -8.05 21.84 -18.61
CA TYR A 58 -6.70 21.35 -18.29
C TYR A 58 -5.83 21.26 -19.55
N ASP A 59 -4.90 22.22 -19.70
CA ASP A 59 -3.93 22.25 -20.78
C ASP A 59 -2.49 22.18 -20.22
N HIS A 60 -1.98 20.95 -20.17
CA HIS A 60 -0.62 20.65 -19.74
C HIS A 60 0.50 21.30 -20.60
N LYS A 61 0.18 21.87 -21.78
CA LYS A 61 1.14 22.66 -22.57
C LYS A 61 1.21 24.10 -22.08
N LYS A 62 0.07 24.74 -21.82
CA LYS A 62 0.01 26.11 -21.26
C LYS A 62 0.72 26.19 -19.91
N MET A 63 0.46 25.22 -19.02
CA MET A 63 1.09 25.18 -17.69
C MET A 63 2.61 25.00 -17.72
N ARG A 64 3.18 24.45 -18.81
CA ARG A 64 4.64 24.32 -18.97
C ARG A 64 5.30 25.56 -19.56
N LEU A 65 4.54 26.39 -20.27
CA LEU A 65 5.05 27.63 -20.86
C LEU A 65 5.08 28.79 -19.85
N GLY A 66 4.38 28.67 -18.72
CA GLY A 66 4.42 29.67 -17.64
C GLY A 66 3.68 30.97 -17.96
N GLU A 67 2.76 30.95 -18.94
CA GLU A 67 1.83 32.05 -19.24
C GLU A 67 0.51 31.93 -18.48
#